data_AF-A0A1S3TYJ9-F1
#
_entry.id   AF-A0A1S3TYJ9-F1
#
_cell.length_a   1.000
_cell.length_b   1.000
_cell.length_c   1.000
_cell.angle_alpha   90.00
_cell.angle_beta   90.00
_cell.angle_gamma   90.00
#
_symmetry.space_group_name_H-M   'P 1'
#
loop_
_entity.id
_entity.type
_entity.pdbx_description
1 polymer ?
#
loop_
_entity_poly.entity_id
_entity_poly.type
_entity_poly.pdbx_seq_one_letter_code
_entity_poly.pdbx_strand_id
1 'polypeptide(L)'
;MERRVAIIGAGTSGLVACKYLLQYGYHPTVFEADDGVGGLWRHTMDSTKLQNNKQMYQFMDFPWPSSVKEDNPSHNQVLDYLNSYAQHFSLIPHIRFNSKVIDIDYVGGESTEEIKSWELWGGKGKPFCSKGTWHVTVQNTKTLSAEVHKAEFVVLCIGKYSGLPNIPEFPPGQGPEVFDGKVMHSMDYSNLDNDTAAELIKRKRVTIIGSQKSAMDLAAECANANGVKYPCTIIQRNAHWFLPDFNVWGVIAGFLYLNRFAELSVHKPGEPFFLGLLATLLSPLRWGISKVVEATLKWKLPLKKYGLIPNHSFFQDLSTCLIAVFPDKFFDRLKEGSIIIKKSQSFSFCSEGVILDGEAKPLETDIVIFATGYRGDQKIRNMFKSTIFQNHIALPPTSSTVPLYRQIIHPRIPQLAIIGYAESLSNIFSSEMKSLWVANFLDGNIELPNIREMEKEAKLWEENLKQYGGTYFWKTCIANCAIWYHDQLCKDMKHNPRRKKGFLRELFEPYGHADYVALTHK
;
A
#
# COMPACT_ATOMS: atom_id res chain seq x y z
N MET A 1 -11.72 24.03 -22.19
CA MET A 1 -10.55 23.14 -22.13
C MET A 1 -11.05 21.70 -22.19
N GLU A 2 -10.36 20.84 -22.92
CA GLU A 2 -10.75 19.44 -23.04
C GLU A 2 -10.59 18.75 -21.68
N ARG A 3 -11.68 18.27 -21.07
CA ARG A 3 -11.69 17.64 -19.73
C ARG A 3 -11.20 16.18 -19.74
N ARG A 4 -10.18 15.88 -20.56
CA ARG A 4 -9.65 14.52 -20.76
C ARG A 4 -8.66 14.16 -19.66
N VAL A 5 -8.99 13.13 -18.89
CA VAL A 5 -8.12 12.63 -17.82
C VAL A 5 -7.77 11.18 -18.12
N ALA A 6 -6.49 10.82 -18.09
CA ALA A 6 -6.07 9.43 -18.16
C ALA A 6 -5.87 8.89 -16.74
N ILE A 7 -6.45 7.73 -16.43
CA ILE A 7 -6.27 7.03 -15.17
C ILE A 7 -5.53 5.73 -15.47
N ILE A 8 -4.45 5.45 -14.74
CA ILE A 8 -3.61 4.27 -15.00
C ILE A 8 -3.84 3.24 -13.89
N GLY A 9 -4.52 2.14 -14.23
CA GLY A 9 -4.93 1.06 -13.33
C GLY A 9 -6.40 1.15 -12.91
N ALA A 10 -7.11 0.02 -12.94
CA ALA A 10 -8.50 -0.19 -12.51
C ALA A 10 -8.60 -1.04 -11.22
N GLY A 11 -7.61 -0.91 -10.34
CA GLY A 11 -7.71 -1.32 -8.94
C GLY A 11 -8.59 -0.38 -8.12
N THR A 12 -8.64 -0.57 -6.80
CA THR A 12 -9.45 0.24 -5.87
C THR A 12 -9.29 1.75 -6.09
N SER A 13 -8.05 2.26 -6.17
CA SER A 13 -7.79 3.69 -6.41
C SER A 13 -8.31 4.18 -7.76
N GLY A 14 -8.18 3.37 -8.81
CA GLY A 14 -8.59 3.72 -10.17
C GLY A 14 -10.10 3.81 -10.34
N LEU A 15 -10.83 2.85 -9.76
CA LEU A 15 -12.29 2.84 -9.78
C LEU A 15 -12.85 4.08 -9.10
N VAL A 16 -12.34 4.43 -7.92
CA VAL A 16 -12.84 5.58 -7.18
C VAL A 16 -12.43 6.91 -7.82
N ALA A 17 -11.23 7.01 -8.37
CA ALA A 17 -10.81 8.16 -9.16
C ALA A 17 -11.74 8.36 -10.37
N CYS A 18 -12.06 7.27 -11.09
CA CYS A 18 -12.99 7.32 -12.23
C CYS A 18 -14.37 7.82 -11.81
N LYS A 19 -14.94 7.25 -10.74
CA LYS A 19 -16.26 7.64 -10.21
C LYS A 19 -16.32 9.15 -9.91
N TYR A 20 -15.41 9.69 -9.09
CA TYR A 20 -15.49 11.11 -8.73
C TYR A 20 -15.21 12.04 -9.90
N LEU A 21 -14.30 11.66 -10.81
CA LEU A 21 -14.07 12.46 -12.01
C LEU A 21 -15.32 12.52 -12.90
N LEU A 22 -16.05 11.42 -13.06
CA LEU A 22 -17.34 11.40 -13.75
C LEU A 22 -18.38 12.28 -13.03
N GLN A 23 -18.49 12.18 -11.71
CA GLN A 23 -19.41 12.98 -10.90
C GLN A 23 -19.15 14.49 -11.02
N TYR A 24 -17.90 14.89 -11.24
CA TYR A 24 -17.51 16.29 -11.46
C TYR A 24 -17.58 16.72 -12.95
N GLY A 25 -18.05 15.84 -13.85
CA GLY A 25 -18.24 16.13 -15.27
C GLY A 25 -16.93 16.17 -16.07
N TYR A 26 -15.94 15.35 -15.68
CA TYR A 26 -14.75 15.06 -16.48
C TYR A 26 -14.97 13.84 -17.35
N HIS A 27 -14.10 13.64 -18.34
CA HIS A 27 -14.13 12.49 -19.24
C HIS A 27 -12.89 11.60 -18.99
N PRO A 28 -12.90 10.77 -17.92
CA PRO A 28 -11.79 9.88 -17.64
C PRO A 28 -11.76 8.71 -18.63
N THR A 29 -10.54 8.31 -19.02
CA THR A 29 -10.26 7.02 -19.65
C THR A 29 -9.31 6.25 -18.73
N VAL A 30 -9.75 5.09 -18.25
CA VAL A 30 -8.95 4.20 -17.40
C VAL A 30 -8.26 3.18 -18.30
N PHE A 31 -6.94 3.03 -18.17
CA PHE A 31 -6.17 1.98 -18.83
C PHE A 31 -5.82 0.89 -17.82
N GLU A 32 -6.31 -0.33 -18.04
CA GLU A 32 -6.07 -1.51 -17.21
C GLU A 32 -5.32 -2.56 -18.02
N ALA A 33 -4.21 -3.06 -17.48
CA ALA A 33 -3.37 -4.06 -18.13
C ALA A 33 -4.06 -5.43 -18.21
N ASP A 34 -4.86 -5.78 -17.20
CA ASP A 34 -5.63 -7.02 -17.17
C ASP A 34 -6.94 -6.93 -17.94
N ASP A 35 -7.63 -8.06 -18.06
CA ASP A 35 -8.92 -8.21 -18.73
C ASP A 35 -10.13 -7.89 -17.84
N GLY A 36 -9.90 -7.41 -16.60
CA GLY A 36 -10.97 -6.98 -15.71
C GLY A 36 -10.45 -6.15 -14.53
N VAL A 37 -11.38 -5.67 -13.70
CA VAL A 37 -11.05 -4.80 -12.55
C VAL A 37 -10.48 -5.60 -11.38
N GLY A 38 -10.02 -4.88 -10.35
CA GLY A 38 -9.64 -5.44 -9.04
C GLY A 38 -8.19 -5.18 -8.64
N GLY A 39 -7.31 -5.00 -9.63
CA GLY A 39 -5.88 -4.79 -9.41
C GLY A 39 -5.27 -5.92 -8.57
N LEU A 40 -4.70 -5.58 -7.41
CA LEU A 40 -4.07 -6.56 -6.51
C LEU A 40 -4.99 -7.74 -6.16
N TRP A 41 -6.30 -7.52 -6.01
CA TRP A 41 -7.26 -8.56 -5.63
C TRP A 41 -7.55 -9.59 -6.72
N ARG A 42 -7.09 -9.35 -7.95
CA ARG A 42 -7.15 -10.34 -9.05
C ARG A 42 -5.98 -11.32 -9.00
N HIS A 43 -4.85 -10.90 -8.40
CA HIS A 43 -3.60 -11.66 -8.37
C HIS A 43 -3.20 -11.93 -6.91
N THR A 44 -3.84 -12.92 -6.31
CA THR A 44 -3.64 -13.29 -4.91
C THR A 44 -3.54 -14.80 -4.75
N MET A 45 -2.87 -15.24 -3.68
CA MET A 45 -2.92 -16.64 -3.24
C MET A 45 -4.36 -17.02 -2.88
N ASP A 46 -4.75 -18.29 -3.08
CA ASP A 46 -6.12 -18.75 -2.81
C ASP A 46 -6.54 -18.50 -1.35
N SER A 47 -5.59 -18.71 -0.44
CA SER A 47 -5.75 -18.48 1.00
C SER A 47 -5.95 -17.02 1.41
N THR A 48 -5.78 -16.06 0.49
CA THR A 48 -5.82 -14.63 0.79
C THR A 48 -7.23 -14.19 1.23
N LYS A 49 -7.27 -13.53 2.39
CA LYS A 49 -8.46 -12.89 2.97
C LYS A 49 -8.14 -11.47 3.42
N LEU A 50 -9.17 -10.64 3.56
CA LEU A 50 -9.04 -9.32 4.18
C LEU A 50 -8.48 -9.44 5.59
N GLN A 51 -7.42 -8.69 5.89
CA GLN A 51 -6.85 -8.63 7.23
C GLN A 51 -7.74 -7.84 8.20
N ASN A 52 -8.34 -6.75 7.70
CA ASN A 52 -9.28 -5.95 8.47
C ASN A 52 -10.67 -6.56 8.39
N ASN A 53 -11.54 -6.14 9.30
CA ASN A 53 -12.96 -6.40 9.16
C ASN A 53 -13.51 -5.71 7.87
N LYS A 54 -14.43 -6.35 7.17
CA LYS A 54 -15.14 -5.83 5.99
C LYS A 54 -15.67 -4.41 6.17
N GLN A 55 -16.17 -4.05 7.36
CA GLN A 55 -16.65 -2.68 7.61
C GLN A 55 -15.53 -1.66 7.52
N MET A 56 -14.28 -2.01 7.85
CA MET A 56 -13.13 -1.12 7.64
C MET A 56 -12.63 -1.12 6.19
N TYR A 57 -13.04 -2.09 5.37
CA TYR A 57 -12.73 -2.19 3.96
C TYR A 57 -13.99 -2.03 3.10
N GLN A 58 -14.59 -0.84 3.08
CA GLN A 58 -15.71 -0.53 2.18
C GLN A 58 -15.61 0.93 1.70
N PHE A 59 -16.20 1.22 0.54
CA PHE A 59 -16.38 2.60 0.08
C PHE A 59 -17.43 3.33 0.94
N MET A 60 -17.33 4.65 1.02
CA MET A 60 -18.19 5.51 1.83
C MET A 60 -19.67 5.35 1.46
N ASP A 61 -20.01 5.27 0.17
CA ASP A 61 -21.38 5.20 -0.33
C ASP A 61 -21.74 3.85 -0.98
N PHE A 62 -20.98 2.80 -0.68
CA PHE A 62 -21.26 1.47 -1.19
C PHE A 62 -20.96 0.39 -0.13
N PRO A 63 -21.95 0.00 0.69
CA PRO A 63 -21.74 -1.02 1.73
C PRO A 63 -21.56 -2.42 1.14
N TRP A 64 -20.99 -3.32 1.92
CA TRP A 64 -20.96 -4.75 1.56
C TRP A 64 -22.38 -5.31 1.41
N PRO A 65 -22.61 -6.22 0.44
CA PRO A 65 -23.89 -6.91 0.32
C PRO A 65 -24.16 -7.76 1.57
N SER A 66 -25.43 -7.83 1.97
CA SER A 66 -25.86 -8.56 3.17
C SER A 66 -25.63 -10.08 3.08
N SER A 67 -25.34 -10.61 1.89
CA SER A 67 -24.97 -12.00 1.64
C SER A 67 -23.59 -12.36 2.18
N VAL A 68 -22.65 -11.41 2.27
CA VAL A 68 -21.32 -11.65 2.82
C VAL A 68 -21.41 -11.63 4.35
N LYS A 69 -21.37 -12.82 4.97
CA LYS A 69 -21.56 -12.99 6.41
C LYS A 69 -20.24 -12.92 7.18
N GLU A 70 -19.15 -13.33 6.55
CA GLU A 70 -17.81 -13.33 7.12
C GLU A 70 -17.35 -11.92 7.49
N ASP A 71 -16.59 -11.80 8.57
CA ASP A 71 -15.97 -10.53 8.97
C ASP A 71 -14.72 -10.23 8.14
N ASN A 72 -14.00 -11.26 7.72
CA ASN A 72 -12.79 -11.18 6.89
C ASN A 72 -13.04 -11.88 5.53
N PRO A 73 -13.67 -11.20 4.55
CA PRO A 73 -13.98 -11.78 3.26
C PRO A 73 -12.76 -12.32 2.52
N SER A 74 -12.96 -13.38 1.71
CA SER A 74 -11.92 -13.91 0.81
C SER A 74 -11.61 -12.96 -0.33
N HIS A 75 -10.47 -13.16 -0.99
CA HIS A 75 -10.10 -12.38 -2.17
C HIS A 75 -11.17 -12.42 -3.27
N ASN A 76 -11.83 -13.57 -3.49
CA ASN A 76 -12.96 -13.71 -4.42
C ASN A 76 -14.13 -12.79 -4.04
N GLN A 77 -14.54 -12.78 -2.76
CA GLN A 77 -15.61 -11.90 -2.29
C GLN A 77 -15.23 -10.41 -2.43
N VAL A 78 -13.96 -10.05 -2.23
CA VAL A 78 -13.48 -8.68 -2.46
C VAL A 78 -13.52 -8.33 -3.94
N LEU A 79 -13.09 -9.23 -4.83
CA LEU A 79 -13.13 -9.02 -6.26
C LEU A 79 -14.58 -8.84 -6.75
N ASP A 80 -15.51 -9.65 -6.26
CA ASP A 80 -16.95 -9.52 -6.55
C ASP A 80 -17.52 -8.17 -6.08
N TYR A 81 -17.10 -7.70 -4.90
CA TYR A 81 -17.48 -6.39 -4.37
C TYR A 81 -16.96 -5.24 -5.25
N LEU A 82 -15.70 -5.31 -5.71
CA LEU A 82 -15.11 -4.31 -6.61
C LEU A 82 -15.77 -4.32 -8.00
N ASN A 83 -16.10 -5.50 -8.54
CA ASN A 83 -16.89 -5.64 -9.76
C ASN A 83 -18.28 -5.03 -9.60
N SER A 84 -18.96 -5.33 -8.49
CA SER A 84 -20.29 -4.78 -8.18
C SER A 84 -20.26 -3.25 -8.06
N TYR A 85 -19.22 -2.70 -7.45
CA TYR A 85 -19.01 -1.25 -7.39
C TYR A 85 -18.83 -0.64 -8.78
N ALA A 86 -17.97 -1.24 -9.62
CA ALA A 86 -17.72 -0.76 -10.97
C ALA A 86 -18.98 -0.80 -11.86
N GLN A 87 -19.84 -1.81 -11.68
CA GLN A 87 -21.13 -1.91 -12.36
C GLN A 87 -22.14 -0.89 -11.83
N HIS A 88 -22.27 -0.77 -10.49
CA HIS A 88 -23.22 0.13 -9.85
C HIS A 88 -23.02 1.60 -10.28
N PHE A 89 -21.77 2.06 -10.33
CA PHE A 89 -21.43 3.41 -10.75
C PHE A 89 -21.18 3.55 -12.25
N SER A 90 -21.50 2.53 -13.07
CA SER A 90 -21.33 2.53 -14.53
C SER A 90 -19.92 2.91 -14.98
N LEU A 91 -18.90 2.39 -14.31
CA LEU A 91 -17.49 2.72 -14.58
C LEU A 91 -16.91 1.91 -15.74
N ILE A 92 -17.41 0.70 -15.98
CA ILE A 92 -16.89 -0.24 -16.98
C ILE A 92 -16.73 0.38 -18.38
N PRO A 93 -17.68 1.18 -18.92
CA PRO A 93 -17.51 1.82 -20.24
C PRO A 93 -16.32 2.79 -20.34
N HIS A 94 -15.80 3.27 -19.21
CA HIS A 94 -14.65 4.16 -19.15
C HIS A 94 -13.33 3.41 -18.98
N ILE A 95 -13.35 2.08 -18.90
CA ILE A 95 -12.18 1.24 -18.68
C ILE A 95 -11.81 0.50 -19.97
N ARG A 96 -10.58 0.73 -20.43
CA ARG A 96 -9.95 -0.02 -21.50
C ARG A 96 -9.10 -1.11 -20.88
N PHE A 97 -9.64 -2.33 -20.91
CA PHE A 97 -8.91 -3.53 -20.48
C PHE A 97 -7.85 -3.95 -21.50
N ASN A 98 -6.97 -4.86 -21.09
CA ASN A 98 -5.86 -5.37 -21.90
C ASN A 98 -5.00 -4.23 -22.47
N SER A 99 -4.89 -3.12 -21.77
CA SER A 99 -4.30 -1.85 -22.19
C SER A 99 -3.24 -1.44 -21.17
N LYS A 100 -2.05 -2.02 -21.29
CA LYS A 100 -0.93 -1.76 -20.39
C LYS A 100 -0.24 -0.46 -20.78
N VAL A 101 -0.23 0.52 -19.87
CA VAL A 101 0.59 1.72 -20.06
C VAL A 101 2.06 1.35 -19.88
N ILE A 102 2.89 1.64 -20.89
CA ILE A 102 4.33 1.37 -20.85
C ILE A 102 5.13 2.57 -20.36
N ASP A 103 4.73 3.77 -20.78
CA ASP A 103 5.33 5.03 -20.36
C ASP A 103 4.35 6.20 -20.55
N ILE A 104 4.66 7.31 -19.89
CA ILE A 104 4.03 8.61 -20.05
C ILE A 104 5.10 9.66 -20.35
N ASP A 105 4.77 10.56 -21.27
CA ASP A 105 5.63 11.65 -21.71
C ASP A 105 4.86 12.97 -21.71
N TYR A 106 5.50 14.05 -21.26
CA TYR A 106 4.86 15.37 -21.19
C TYR A 106 5.30 16.20 -22.39
N VAL A 107 4.41 16.40 -23.34
CA VAL A 107 4.70 16.96 -24.66
C VAL A 107 4.08 18.34 -24.83
N GLY A 108 4.81 19.23 -25.50
CA GLY A 108 4.37 20.61 -25.78
C GLY A 108 4.69 21.60 -24.66
N GLY A 109 5.19 21.12 -23.50
CA GLY A 109 5.60 21.94 -22.38
C GLY A 109 6.80 22.85 -22.68
N GLU A 110 6.98 23.81 -21.78
CA GLU A 110 8.13 24.69 -21.65
C GLU A 110 9.46 23.89 -21.53
N SER A 111 10.60 24.54 -21.80
CA SER A 111 11.89 23.83 -21.74
C SER A 111 12.16 23.28 -20.33
N THR A 112 13.03 22.28 -20.22
CA THR A 112 13.42 21.68 -18.93
C THR A 112 13.87 22.72 -17.91
N GLU A 113 14.58 23.74 -18.37
CA GLU A 113 15.10 24.86 -17.58
C GLU A 113 13.96 25.72 -17.03
N GLU A 114 12.93 25.94 -17.84
CA GLU A 114 11.76 26.73 -17.48
C GLU A 114 10.89 25.98 -16.44
N ILE A 115 10.67 24.67 -16.62
CA ILE A 115 9.97 23.82 -15.62
C ILE A 115 10.68 23.85 -14.27
N LYS A 116 12.03 23.85 -14.25
CA LYS A 116 12.82 23.97 -13.01
C LYS A 116 12.68 25.33 -12.35
N SER A 117 12.47 26.39 -13.13
CA SER A 117 12.32 27.77 -12.64
C SER A 117 10.95 28.08 -12.04
N TRP A 118 9.95 27.21 -12.24
CA TRP A 118 8.61 27.44 -11.73
C TRP A 118 8.57 27.65 -10.22
N GLU A 119 7.91 28.73 -9.81
CA GLU A 119 7.53 28.98 -8.42
C GLU A 119 6.14 28.41 -8.11
N LEU A 120 5.23 28.41 -9.09
CA LEU A 120 3.88 27.87 -8.98
C LEU A 120 3.76 26.54 -9.72
N TRP A 121 2.94 25.62 -9.21
CA TRP A 121 2.74 24.30 -9.82
C TRP A 121 2.20 24.41 -11.25
N GLY A 122 2.85 23.76 -12.22
CA GLY A 122 2.48 23.88 -13.63
C GLY A 122 2.60 25.31 -14.20
N GLY A 123 3.42 26.16 -13.58
CA GLY A 123 3.64 27.56 -13.96
C GLY A 123 2.56 28.55 -13.51
N LYS A 124 1.35 28.07 -13.17
CA LYS A 124 0.20 28.93 -12.82
C LYS A 124 -0.49 28.58 -11.49
N GLY A 125 -0.12 27.47 -10.85
CA GLY A 125 -0.76 26.98 -9.62
C GLY A 125 -2.15 26.39 -9.85
N LYS A 126 -2.50 26.05 -11.09
CA LYS A 126 -3.82 25.53 -11.50
C LYS A 126 -3.68 24.10 -12.05
N PRO A 127 -4.75 23.28 -11.99
CA PRO A 127 -4.73 21.88 -12.42
C PRO A 127 -4.37 21.67 -13.89
N PHE A 128 -4.79 22.61 -14.75
CA PHE A 128 -4.57 22.58 -16.19
C PHE A 128 -3.70 23.77 -16.61
N CYS A 129 -2.59 23.47 -17.27
CA CYS A 129 -1.68 24.42 -17.88
C CYS A 129 -1.92 24.41 -19.40
N SER A 130 -2.09 25.60 -19.99
CA SER A 130 -2.41 25.77 -21.41
C SER A 130 -1.26 25.39 -22.38
N LYS A 131 -0.15 24.86 -21.88
CA LYS A 131 1.08 24.68 -22.67
C LYS A 131 1.47 23.23 -22.90
N GLY A 132 1.16 22.28 -22.02
CA GLY A 132 1.61 20.89 -22.17
C GLY A 132 0.48 19.87 -22.02
N THR A 133 0.67 18.71 -22.66
CA THR A 133 -0.26 17.58 -22.61
C THR A 133 0.49 16.29 -22.33
N TRP A 134 -0.15 15.36 -21.64
CA TRP A 134 0.41 14.03 -21.41
C TRP A 134 0.12 13.13 -22.61
N HIS A 135 1.17 12.54 -23.16
CA HIS A 135 1.11 11.43 -24.10
C HIS A 135 1.31 10.14 -23.31
N VAL A 136 0.29 9.29 -23.30
CA VAL A 136 0.26 8.01 -22.60
C VAL A 136 0.44 6.90 -23.63
N THR A 137 1.58 6.22 -23.59
CA THR A 137 1.86 5.11 -24.50
C THR A 137 1.25 3.83 -23.95
N VAL A 138 0.30 3.25 -24.68
CA VAL A 138 -0.50 2.11 -24.26
C VAL A 138 -0.26 0.95 -25.20
N GLN A 139 0.22 -0.16 -24.65
CA GLN A 139 0.36 -1.42 -25.36
C GLN A 139 -0.85 -2.32 -25.07
N ASN A 140 -1.47 -2.82 -26.13
CA ASN A 140 -2.48 -3.86 -25.99
C ASN A 140 -1.80 -5.18 -25.59
N THR A 141 -2.21 -5.80 -24.49
CA THR A 141 -1.56 -7.01 -23.96
C THR A 141 -1.85 -8.28 -24.79
N LYS A 142 -2.87 -8.25 -25.65
CA LYS A 142 -3.24 -9.37 -26.54
C LYS A 142 -2.60 -9.25 -27.92
N THR A 143 -2.63 -8.06 -28.52
CA THR A 143 -2.13 -7.83 -29.89
C THR A 143 -0.70 -7.29 -29.93
N LEU A 144 -0.16 -6.86 -28.78
CA LEU A 144 1.15 -6.20 -28.63
C LEU A 144 1.30 -4.87 -29.40
N SER A 145 0.23 -4.37 -30.03
CA SER A 145 0.20 -3.08 -30.70
C SER A 145 0.25 -1.93 -29.69
N ALA A 146 1.03 -0.90 -30.00
CA ALA A 146 1.12 0.29 -29.17
C ALA A 146 0.39 1.48 -29.82
N GLU A 147 -0.33 2.25 -29.01
CA GLU A 147 -0.97 3.50 -29.39
C GLU A 147 -0.68 4.59 -28.35
N VAL A 148 -0.73 5.85 -28.78
CA VAL A 148 -0.48 7.01 -27.90
C VAL A 148 -1.79 7.75 -27.67
N HIS A 149 -2.15 7.91 -26.40
CA HIS A 149 -3.33 8.67 -25.96
C HIS A 149 -2.94 10.02 -25.41
N LYS A 150 -3.70 11.06 -25.76
CA LYS A 150 -3.49 12.41 -25.24
C LYS A 150 -4.44 12.70 -24.09
N ALA A 151 -3.89 13.20 -22.98
CA ALA A 151 -4.66 13.61 -21.82
C ALA A 151 -4.15 14.95 -21.27
N GLU A 152 -5.06 15.77 -20.74
CA GLU A 152 -4.67 17.03 -20.09
C GLU A 152 -4.18 16.78 -18.66
N PHE A 153 -4.61 15.69 -18.04
CA PHE A 153 -4.21 15.31 -16.69
C PHE A 153 -4.07 13.79 -16.58
N VAL A 154 -3.12 13.32 -15.77
CA VAL A 154 -2.90 11.89 -15.50
C VAL A 154 -3.08 11.60 -14.01
N VAL A 155 -3.79 10.51 -13.69
CA VAL A 155 -3.90 9.96 -12.33
C VAL A 155 -3.28 8.57 -12.31
N LEU A 156 -2.14 8.44 -11.62
CA LEU A 156 -1.46 7.16 -11.44
C LEU A 156 -2.10 6.38 -10.29
N CYS A 157 -2.78 5.29 -10.62
CA CYS A 157 -3.44 4.37 -9.70
C CYS A 157 -2.80 2.96 -9.75
N ILE A 158 -1.49 2.91 -9.95
CA ILE A 158 -0.73 1.68 -10.26
C ILE A 158 -0.37 0.82 -9.04
N GLY A 159 -0.63 1.32 -7.83
CA GLY A 159 -0.31 0.65 -6.57
C GLY A 159 1.20 0.44 -6.31
N LYS A 160 1.53 0.06 -5.08
CA LYS A 160 2.92 -0.17 -4.62
C LYS A 160 3.37 -1.63 -4.64
N TYR A 161 2.42 -2.57 -4.60
CA TYR A 161 2.65 -3.99 -4.31
C TYR A 161 2.50 -4.91 -5.52
N SER A 162 2.95 -4.47 -6.70
CA SER A 162 2.92 -5.28 -7.92
C SER A 162 3.91 -4.78 -8.97
N GLY A 163 4.24 -5.62 -9.95
CA GLY A 163 5.01 -5.25 -11.15
C GLY A 163 6.53 -5.27 -10.99
N LEU A 164 7.07 -4.78 -9.87
CA LEU A 164 8.52 -4.81 -9.60
C LEU A 164 8.82 -5.50 -8.26
N PRO A 165 9.17 -6.79 -8.26
CA PRO A 165 9.50 -7.52 -7.05
C PRO A 165 10.84 -7.07 -6.47
N ASN A 166 10.95 -7.11 -5.15
CA ASN A 166 12.20 -6.83 -4.44
C ASN A 166 12.97 -8.13 -4.23
N ILE A 167 13.81 -8.52 -5.20
CA ILE A 167 14.61 -9.75 -5.13
C ILE A 167 16.01 -9.39 -4.59
N PRO A 168 16.52 -10.08 -3.55
CA PRO A 168 17.87 -9.84 -3.05
C PRO A 168 18.94 -10.12 -4.11
N GLU A 169 20.02 -9.35 -4.07
CA GLU A 169 21.21 -9.58 -4.90
C GLU A 169 22.18 -10.49 -4.15
N PHE A 170 22.85 -11.37 -4.90
CA PHE A 170 23.80 -12.35 -4.36
C PHE A 170 25.17 -12.21 -5.02
N PRO A 171 26.27 -12.45 -4.29
CA PRO A 171 27.59 -12.62 -4.89
C PRO A 171 27.60 -13.77 -5.91
N PRO A 172 28.46 -13.72 -6.93
CA PRO A 172 28.58 -14.81 -7.90
C PRO A 172 28.87 -16.16 -7.21
N GLY A 173 28.11 -17.20 -7.57
CA GLY A 173 28.26 -18.55 -7.03
C GLY A 173 27.60 -18.73 -5.66
N GLN A 174 26.82 -17.75 -5.20
CA GLN A 174 26.08 -17.81 -3.94
C GLN A 174 24.59 -17.50 -4.11
N GLY A 175 24.15 -17.25 -5.35
CA GLY A 175 22.76 -16.92 -5.67
C GLY A 175 21.99 -18.09 -6.28
N PRO A 176 20.75 -17.82 -6.73
CA PRO A 176 19.87 -18.82 -7.36
C PRO A 176 20.51 -19.61 -8.51
N GLU A 177 21.55 -19.08 -9.15
CA GLU A 177 22.25 -19.72 -10.27
C GLU A 177 22.92 -21.05 -9.95
N VAL A 178 23.23 -21.32 -8.67
CA VAL A 178 23.85 -22.59 -8.23
C VAL A 178 22.84 -23.59 -7.67
N PHE A 179 21.55 -23.25 -7.64
CA PHE A 179 20.51 -24.07 -7.03
C PHE A 179 19.77 -24.91 -8.08
N ASP A 180 19.66 -26.22 -7.83
CA ASP A 180 19.00 -27.15 -8.77
C ASP A 180 17.46 -27.08 -8.69
N GLY A 181 16.91 -26.48 -7.63
CA GLY A 181 15.48 -26.32 -7.44
C GLY A 181 14.91 -25.06 -8.09
N LYS A 182 13.63 -24.78 -7.80
CA LYS A 182 12.94 -23.61 -8.38
C LYS A 182 13.04 -22.40 -7.47
N VAL A 183 13.35 -21.23 -8.03
CA VAL A 183 13.30 -19.95 -7.32
C VAL A 183 12.28 -19.04 -7.97
N MET A 184 11.44 -18.38 -7.16
CA MET A 184 10.48 -17.38 -7.65
C MET A 184 10.14 -16.33 -6.59
N HIS A 185 9.50 -15.24 -7.00
CA HIS A 185 8.93 -14.28 -6.06
C HIS A 185 7.48 -14.64 -5.72
N SER A 186 7.01 -14.22 -4.54
CA SER A 186 5.60 -14.35 -4.13
C SER A 186 4.61 -13.74 -5.13
N MET A 187 5.05 -12.75 -5.92
CA MET A 187 4.26 -12.16 -7.00
C MET A 187 3.99 -13.17 -8.12
N ASP A 188 5.02 -13.90 -8.54
CA ASP A 188 4.90 -14.90 -9.60
C ASP A 188 4.03 -16.07 -9.14
N TYR A 189 4.12 -16.43 -7.85
CA TYR A 189 3.24 -17.42 -7.24
C TYR A 189 1.77 -16.98 -7.28
N SER A 190 1.47 -15.75 -6.87
CA SER A 190 0.11 -15.20 -6.88
C SER A 190 -0.50 -15.00 -8.28
N ASN A 191 0.32 -15.03 -9.33
CA ASN A 191 -0.14 -14.95 -10.72
C ASN A 191 -0.47 -16.32 -11.32
N LEU A 192 -0.16 -17.42 -10.63
CA LEU A 192 -0.56 -18.76 -11.05
C LEU A 192 -2.04 -18.96 -10.76
N ASP A 193 -2.70 -19.78 -11.58
CA ASP A 193 -4.00 -20.32 -11.20
C ASP A 193 -3.86 -21.27 -9.99
N ASN A 194 -4.95 -21.43 -9.25
CA ASN A 194 -4.98 -22.18 -7.99
C ASN A 194 -4.50 -23.63 -8.13
N ASP A 195 -4.82 -24.30 -9.23
CA ASP A 195 -4.44 -25.70 -9.46
C ASP A 195 -2.94 -25.81 -9.73
N THR A 196 -2.40 -24.93 -10.57
CA THR A 196 -0.95 -24.86 -10.84
C THR A 196 -0.17 -24.50 -9.58
N ALA A 197 -0.65 -23.54 -8.78
CA ALA A 197 -0.04 -23.16 -7.52
C ALA A 197 -0.02 -24.34 -6.52
N ALA A 198 -1.14 -25.05 -6.38
CA ALA A 198 -1.25 -26.20 -5.50
C ALA A 198 -0.31 -27.34 -5.92
N GLU A 199 -0.27 -27.70 -7.21
CA GLU A 199 0.65 -28.73 -7.71
C GLU A 199 2.11 -28.33 -7.58
N LEU A 200 2.44 -27.04 -7.70
CA LEU A 200 3.81 -26.54 -7.54
C LEU A 200 4.38 -26.86 -6.16
N ILE A 201 3.61 -26.65 -5.09
CA ILE A 201 4.08 -26.83 -3.70
C ILE A 201 3.88 -28.25 -3.17
N LYS A 202 3.07 -29.07 -3.84
CA LYS A 202 2.66 -30.38 -3.37
C LYS A 202 3.84 -31.35 -3.25
N ARG A 203 3.99 -31.93 -2.05
CA ARG A 203 5.07 -32.86 -1.69
C ARG A 203 6.47 -32.27 -1.94
N LYS A 204 6.62 -30.95 -1.78
CA LYS A 204 7.88 -30.22 -1.90
C LYS A 204 8.28 -29.59 -0.57
N ARG A 205 9.58 -29.52 -0.33
CA ARG A 205 10.17 -28.70 0.74
C ARG A 205 10.26 -27.26 0.24
N VAL A 206 9.43 -26.41 0.80
CA VAL A 206 9.34 -25.00 0.40
C VAL A 206 10.03 -24.14 1.46
N THR A 207 10.96 -23.30 1.01
CA THR A 207 11.63 -22.30 1.83
C THR A 207 11.16 -20.91 1.43
N ILE A 208 10.63 -20.16 2.38
CA ILE A 208 10.09 -18.81 2.17
C ILE A 208 11.05 -17.80 2.80
N ILE A 209 11.50 -16.82 2.02
CA ILE A 209 12.35 -15.73 2.51
C ILE A 209 11.47 -14.52 2.83
N GLY A 210 11.39 -14.14 4.10
CA GLY A 210 10.56 -13.03 4.58
C GLY A 210 9.62 -13.46 5.71
N SER A 211 9.04 -12.48 6.41
CA SER A 211 8.25 -12.72 7.64
C SER A 211 6.99 -11.85 7.74
N GLN A 212 6.59 -11.20 6.65
CA GLN A 212 5.36 -10.40 6.59
C GLN A 212 4.18 -11.23 6.08
N LYS A 213 3.02 -10.60 5.86
CA LYS A 213 1.75 -11.28 5.54
C LYS A 213 1.87 -12.32 4.42
N SER A 214 2.44 -11.95 3.27
CA SER A 214 2.61 -12.88 2.14
C SER A 214 3.42 -14.13 2.51
N ALA A 215 4.45 -13.99 3.36
CA ALA A 215 5.25 -15.13 3.81
C ALA A 215 4.45 -16.07 4.71
N MET A 216 3.65 -15.51 5.63
CA MET A 216 2.84 -16.29 6.56
C MET A 216 1.70 -17.03 5.85
N ASP A 217 1.07 -16.40 4.85
CA ASP A 217 0.01 -17.02 4.05
C ASP A 217 0.55 -18.17 3.19
N LEU A 218 1.68 -17.95 2.50
CA LEU A 218 2.36 -19.00 1.74
C LEU A 218 2.74 -20.18 2.66
N ALA A 219 3.25 -19.90 3.85
CA ALA A 219 3.62 -20.94 4.80
C ALA A 219 2.40 -21.74 5.28
N ALA A 220 1.27 -21.06 5.49
CA ALA A 220 0.00 -21.69 5.83
C ALA A 220 -0.52 -22.58 4.69
N GLU A 221 -0.44 -22.13 3.44
CA GLU A 221 -0.83 -22.89 2.25
C GLU A 221 0.06 -24.12 2.04
N CYS A 222 1.39 -23.95 2.16
CA CYS A 222 2.35 -25.05 2.12
C CYS A 222 2.09 -26.08 3.22
N ALA A 223 1.84 -25.63 4.45
CA ALA A 223 1.54 -26.52 5.57
C ALA A 223 0.23 -27.29 5.36
N ASN A 224 -0.80 -26.66 4.77
CA ASN A 224 -2.04 -27.35 4.41
C ASN A 224 -1.82 -28.42 3.34
N ALA A 225 -0.99 -28.15 2.34
CA ALA A 225 -0.72 -29.09 1.25
C ALA A 225 0.17 -30.27 1.69
N ASN A 226 1.12 -30.02 2.60
CA ASN A 226 2.24 -30.94 2.83
C ASN A 226 2.34 -31.51 4.25
N GLY A 227 1.73 -30.84 5.24
CA GLY A 227 1.81 -31.20 6.65
C GLY A 227 3.26 -31.33 7.15
N VAL A 228 3.46 -32.23 8.11
CA VAL A 228 4.78 -32.48 8.73
C VAL A 228 5.74 -33.27 7.84
N LYS A 229 5.24 -33.91 6.76
CA LYS A 229 6.05 -34.77 5.90
C LYS A 229 7.00 -33.95 5.00
N TYR A 230 6.54 -32.80 4.52
CA TYR A 230 7.37 -31.83 3.79
C TYR A 230 7.14 -30.44 4.38
N PRO A 231 7.78 -30.13 5.52
CA PRO A 231 7.52 -28.91 6.25
C PRO A 231 7.96 -27.68 5.46
N CYS A 232 7.22 -26.58 5.64
CA CYS A 232 7.58 -25.28 5.09
C CYS A 232 8.53 -24.56 6.05
N THR A 233 9.66 -24.04 5.55
CA THR A 233 10.60 -23.27 6.36
C THR A 233 10.53 -21.78 6.01
N ILE A 234 10.29 -20.94 7.01
CA ILE A 234 10.35 -19.48 6.89
C ILE A 234 11.71 -19.01 7.39
N ILE A 235 12.46 -18.31 6.54
CA ILE A 235 13.69 -17.61 6.93
C ILE A 235 13.34 -16.15 7.21
N GLN A 236 13.47 -15.76 8.46
CA GLN A 236 13.19 -14.40 8.92
C GLN A 236 14.45 -13.67 9.38
N ARG A 237 14.61 -12.42 8.95
CA ARG A 237 15.64 -11.52 9.49
C ARG A 237 15.18 -10.84 10.77
N ASN A 238 14.00 -10.24 10.68
CA ASN A 238 13.33 -9.51 11.75
C ASN A 238 11.92 -10.06 11.91
N ALA A 239 11.47 -10.21 13.16
CA ALA A 239 10.07 -10.48 13.46
C ALA A 239 9.26 -9.18 13.42
N HIS A 240 7.96 -9.29 13.15
CA HIS A 240 6.98 -8.21 13.21
C HIS A 240 5.84 -8.57 14.15
N TRP A 241 5.12 -7.57 14.63
CA TRP A 241 3.95 -7.75 15.48
C TRP A 241 2.76 -8.22 14.65
N PHE A 242 2.23 -9.38 15.02
CA PHE A 242 1.02 -9.94 14.45
C PHE A 242 -0.07 -10.02 15.51
N LEU A 243 -1.30 -9.76 15.09
CA LEU A 243 -2.51 -9.91 15.88
C LEU A 243 -3.14 -11.29 15.63
N PRO A 244 -3.81 -11.88 16.63
CA PRO A 244 -4.51 -13.16 16.45
C PRO A 244 -5.77 -13.01 15.58
N ASP A 245 -6.47 -11.89 15.70
CA ASP A 245 -7.65 -11.53 14.92
C ASP A 245 -7.78 -10.00 14.87
N PHE A 246 -8.42 -9.45 13.83
CA PHE A 246 -8.64 -8.01 13.73
C PHE A 246 -10.03 -7.57 14.22
N ASN A 247 -10.93 -8.50 14.55
CA ASN A 247 -12.27 -8.17 15.00
C ASN A 247 -12.25 -7.54 16.39
N VAL A 248 -11.58 -8.18 17.34
CA VAL A 248 -11.42 -7.66 18.70
C VAL A 248 -10.26 -6.67 18.74
N TRP A 249 -9.11 -7.06 18.19
CA TRP A 249 -7.92 -6.20 18.27
C TRP A 249 -7.98 -4.97 17.38
N GLY A 250 -8.72 -5.00 16.27
CA GLY A 250 -8.95 -3.82 15.45
C GLY A 250 -9.82 -2.78 16.15
N VAL A 251 -10.85 -3.22 16.90
CA VAL A 251 -11.67 -2.33 17.73
C VAL A 251 -10.82 -1.74 18.86
N ILE A 252 -10.08 -2.58 19.58
CA ILE A 252 -9.16 -2.13 20.64
C ILE A 252 -8.13 -1.14 20.07
N ALA A 253 -7.49 -1.47 18.95
CA ALA A 253 -6.54 -0.58 18.28
C ALA A 253 -7.22 0.73 17.85
N GLY A 254 -8.48 0.69 17.41
CA GLY A 254 -9.27 1.87 17.10
C GLY A 254 -9.38 2.84 18.29
N PHE A 255 -9.75 2.33 19.46
CA PHE A 255 -9.89 3.14 20.68
C PHE A 255 -8.55 3.54 21.31
N LEU A 256 -7.47 2.80 21.05
CA LEU A 256 -6.15 3.12 21.59
C LEU A 256 -5.34 4.06 20.69
N TYR A 257 -5.54 3.99 19.37
CA TYR A 257 -4.66 4.64 18.40
C TYR A 257 -5.38 5.44 17.30
N LEU A 258 -6.62 5.10 16.93
CA LEU A 258 -7.31 5.68 15.77
C LEU A 258 -8.45 6.63 16.15
N ASN A 259 -8.20 7.46 17.16
CA ASN A 259 -9.08 8.55 17.57
C ASN A 259 -8.26 9.83 17.80
N ARG A 260 -8.95 10.98 17.86
CA ARG A 260 -8.28 12.28 17.94
C ARG A 260 -7.43 12.43 19.19
N PHE A 261 -7.85 11.87 20.33
CA PHE A 261 -7.08 11.92 21.58
C PHE A 261 -5.76 11.17 21.44
N ALA A 262 -5.80 9.96 20.90
CA ALA A 262 -4.61 9.16 20.66
C ALA A 262 -3.62 9.91 19.75
N GLU A 263 -4.11 10.58 18.70
CA GLU A 263 -3.27 11.40 17.85
C GLU A 263 -2.62 12.58 18.60
N LEU A 264 -3.20 13.12 19.68
CA LEU A 264 -2.53 14.18 20.48
C LEU A 264 -1.18 13.73 21.05
N SER A 265 -0.91 12.43 21.13
CA SER A 265 0.36 11.84 21.59
C SER A 265 1.39 11.60 20.48
N VAL A 266 1.06 12.00 19.25
CA VAL A 266 1.85 11.79 18.04
C VAL A 266 2.10 13.14 17.37
N HIS A 267 3.38 13.44 17.12
CA HIS A 267 3.81 14.59 16.35
C HIS A 267 3.24 14.51 14.94
N LYS A 268 2.67 15.61 14.47
CA LYS A 268 2.12 15.74 13.13
C LYS A 268 3.06 16.54 12.21
N PRO A 269 3.10 16.22 10.90
CA PRO A 269 3.80 17.04 9.92
C PRO A 269 3.29 18.48 9.93
N GLY A 270 4.20 19.43 10.14
CA GLY A 270 3.89 20.87 10.10
C GLY A 270 2.99 21.37 11.23
N GLU A 271 2.96 20.69 12.37
CA GLU A 271 2.10 21.07 13.49
C GLU A 271 2.53 22.38 14.18
N PRO A 272 1.57 23.15 14.74
CA PRO A 272 1.86 24.26 15.64
C PRO A 272 2.59 23.81 16.90
N PHE A 273 3.36 24.73 17.48
CA PHE A 273 4.17 24.50 18.69
C PHE A 273 3.40 23.82 19.84
N PHE A 274 2.19 24.30 20.16
CA PHE A 274 1.41 23.74 21.27
C PHE A 274 0.97 22.29 21.04
N LEU A 275 0.69 21.89 19.79
CA LEU A 275 0.37 20.50 19.47
C LEU A 275 1.60 19.61 19.59
N GLY A 276 2.78 20.09 19.17
CA GLY A 276 4.04 19.36 19.37
C GLY A 276 4.46 19.24 20.84
N LEU A 277 4.22 20.28 21.65
CA LEU A 277 4.43 20.20 23.10
C LEU A 277 3.52 19.13 23.72
N LEU A 278 2.24 19.11 23.34
CA LEU A 278 1.29 18.11 23.83
C LEU A 278 1.68 16.68 23.41
N ALA A 279 2.11 16.49 22.16
CA ALA A 279 2.63 15.21 21.67
C ALA A 279 3.84 14.73 22.47
N THR A 280 4.74 15.65 22.81
CA THR A 280 5.91 15.35 23.65
C THR A 280 5.48 14.94 25.07
N LEU A 281 4.59 15.71 25.70
CA LEU A 281 4.09 15.45 27.06
C LEU A 281 3.30 14.15 27.17
N LEU A 282 2.53 13.80 26.14
CA LEU A 282 1.73 12.57 26.07
C LEU A 282 2.51 11.37 25.52
N SER A 283 3.76 11.54 25.08
CA SER A 283 4.58 10.45 24.56
C SER A 283 4.80 9.28 25.55
N PRO A 284 4.92 9.49 26.89
CA PRO A 284 5.01 8.38 27.84
C PRO A 284 3.71 7.57 27.92
N LEU A 285 2.55 8.22 27.77
CA LEU A 285 1.24 7.54 27.73
C LEU A 285 1.17 6.62 26.50
N ARG A 286 1.51 7.13 25.31
CA ARG A 286 1.58 6.33 24.08
C ARG A 286 2.52 5.14 24.21
N TRP A 287 3.71 5.36 24.79
CA TRP A 287 4.66 4.30 25.08
C TRP A 287 4.07 3.25 26.04
N GLY A 288 3.42 3.68 27.11
CA GLY A 288 2.75 2.81 28.08
C GLY A 288 1.66 1.95 27.42
N ILE A 289 0.80 2.55 26.60
CA ILE A 289 -0.23 1.84 25.82
C ILE A 289 0.43 0.77 24.93
N SER A 290 1.48 1.12 24.17
CA SER A 290 2.23 0.14 23.37
C SER A 290 2.75 -1.01 24.22
N LYS A 291 3.33 -0.74 25.40
CA LYS A 291 3.87 -1.80 26.26
C LYS A 291 2.79 -2.71 26.85
N VAL A 292 1.62 -2.18 27.17
CA VAL A 292 0.47 -2.98 27.61
C VAL A 292 0.00 -3.91 26.50
N VAL A 293 -0.12 -3.42 25.26
CA VAL A 293 -0.47 -4.25 24.10
C VAL A 293 0.59 -5.33 23.87
N GLU A 294 1.87 -4.97 23.85
CA GLU A 294 2.99 -5.90 23.68
C GLU A 294 3.01 -6.98 24.78
N ALA A 295 2.79 -6.60 26.04
CA ALA A 295 2.74 -7.53 27.17
C ALA A 295 1.55 -8.50 27.04
N THR A 296 0.38 -7.98 26.63
CA THR A 296 -0.82 -8.80 26.43
C THR A 296 -0.62 -9.81 25.30
N LEU A 297 -0.02 -9.39 24.18
CA LEU A 297 0.29 -10.29 23.05
C LEU A 297 1.32 -11.36 23.46
N LYS A 298 2.38 -10.98 24.19
CA LYS A 298 3.38 -11.92 24.73
C LYS A 298 2.79 -12.91 25.74
N TRP A 299 1.77 -12.50 26.49
CA TRP A 299 1.08 -13.36 27.45
C TRP A 299 0.13 -14.34 26.78
N LYS A 300 -0.66 -13.87 25.80
CA LYS A 300 -1.65 -14.70 25.09
C LYS A 300 -1.03 -15.65 24.06
N LEU A 301 0.08 -15.27 23.44
CA LEU A 301 0.66 -15.99 22.31
C LEU A 301 2.07 -16.50 22.62
N PRO A 302 2.48 -17.68 22.12
CA PRO A 302 3.79 -18.27 22.39
C PRO A 302 4.92 -17.63 21.55
N LEU A 303 4.93 -16.29 21.43
CA LEU A 303 5.85 -15.55 20.55
C LEU A 303 7.32 -15.80 20.90
N LYS A 304 7.65 -15.86 22.20
CA LYS A 304 9.03 -16.10 22.66
C LYS A 304 9.53 -17.48 22.22
N LYS A 305 8.67 -18.51 22.30
CA LYS A 305 9.02 -19.89 21.95
C LYS A 305 9.46 -20.01 20.49
N TYR A 306 8.79 -19.28 19.59
CA TYR A 306 9.01 -19.35 18.15
C TYR A 306 9.85 -18.19 17.58
N GLY A 307 10.49 -17.39 18.45
CA GLY A 307 11.34 -16.28 18.00
C GLY A 307 10.58 -15.16 17.26
N LEU A 308 9.29 -14.99 17.55
CA LEU A 308 8.40 -14.03 16.90
C LEU A 308 8.26 -12.71 17.67
N ILE A 309 9.15 -12.44 18.64
CA ILE A 309 9.16 -11.16 19.37
C ILE A 309 10.01 -10.16 18.57
N PRO A 310 9.44 -9.05 18.08
CA PRO A 310 10.19 -8.02 17.39
C PRO A 310 11.12 -7.25 18.34
N ASN A 311 12.17 -6.68 17.76
CA ASN A 311 13.10 -5.80 18.50
C ASN A 311 12.57 -4.35 18.62
N HIS A 312 11.45 -4.04 17.97
CA HIS A 312 10.80 -2.74 17.98
C HIS A 312 9.40 -2.80 18.62
N SER A 313 8.82 -1.63 18.88
CA SER A 313 7.52 -1.52 19.56
C SER A 313 6.34 -1.90 18.67
N PHE A 314 5.22 -2.30 19.29
CA PHE A 314 3.97 -2.51 18.57
C PHE A 314 3.53 -1.25 17.82
N PHE A 315 3.64 -0.09 18.48
CA PHE A 315 3.30 1.20 17.87
C PHE A 315 4.12 1.50 16.60
N GLN A 316 5.37 1.06 16.51
CA GLN A 316 6.20 1.27 15.32
C GLN A 316 5.70 0.46 14.12
N ASP A 317 5.30 -0.81 14.31
CA ASP A 317 4.67 -1.60 13.24
C ASP A 317 3.30 -1.00 12.86
N LEU A 318 2.52 -0.53 13.84
CA LEU A 318 1.25 0.14 13.57
C LEU A 318 1.44 1.39 12.70
N SER A 319 2.43 2.21 13.06
CA SER A 319 2.74 3.47 12.35
C SER A 319 3.26 3.26 10.93
N THR A 320 3.78 2.07 10.63
CA THR A 320 4.34 1.71 9.32
C THR A 320 3.45 0.77 8.52
N CYS A 321 2.21 0.54 8.98
CA CYS A 321 1.28 -0.40 8.36
C CYS A 321 1.87 -1.83 8.23
N LEU A 322 2.76 -2.21 9.16
CA LEU A 322 3.43 -3.51 9.18
C LEU A 322 2.78 -4.53 10.12
N ILE A 323 1.83 -4.08 10.94
CA ILE A 323 0.98 -5.00 11.68
C ILE A 323 0.19 -5.89 10.71
N ALA A 324 0.07 -7.16 11.07
CA ALA A 324 -0.64 -8.14 10.26
C ALA A 324 -1.41 -9.10 11.17
N VAL A 325 -2.26 -9.94 10.57
CA VAL A 325 -3.00 -10.99 11.29
C VAL A 325 -2.38 -12.35 10.99
N PHE A 326 -2.25 -13.20 12.01
CA PHE A 326 -1.78 -14.57 11.81
C PHE A 326 -2.79 -15.37 10.97
N PRO A 327 -2.33 -16.26 10.09
CA PRO A 327 -3.22 -17.24 9.46
C PRO A 327 -3.92 -18.12 10.51
N ASP A 328 -5.07 -18.66 10.14
CA ASP A 328 -5.81 -19.60 11.00
C ASP A 328 -4.92 -20.78 11.41
N LYS A 329 -4.96 -21.14 12.70
CA LYS A 329 -4.20 -22.26 13.30
C LYS A 329 -2.68 -22.18 13.11
N PHE A 330 -2.13 -20.98 12.91
CA PHE A 330 -0.69 -20.79 12.66
C PHE A 330 0.21 -21.39 13.77
N PHE A 331 -0.13 -21.19 15.05
CA PHE A 331 0.65 -21.75 16.15
C PHE A 331 0.52 -23.27 16.30
N ASP A 332 -0.60 -23.86 15.87
CA ASP A 332 -0.75 -25.32 15.85
C ASP A 332 0.19 -25.93 14.82
N ARG A 333 0.30 -25.31 13.64
CA ARG A 333 1.25 -25.69 12.57
C ARG A 333 2.72 -25.58 13.00
N LEU A 334 3.05 -24.54 13.76
CA LEU A 334 4.37 -24.41 14.39
C LEU A 334 4.63 -25.45 15.47
N LYS A 335 3.59 -25.91 16.17
CA LYS A 335 3.70 -26.91 17.24
C LYS A 335 3.87 -28.32 16.67
N GLU A 336 3.13 -28.67 15.63
CA GLU A 336 3.26 -29.96 14.93
C GLU A 336 4.53 -30.04 14.08
N GLY A 337 5.07 -28.90 13.64
CA GLY A 337 6.29 -28.81 12.85
C GLY A 337 6.07 -28.78 11.33
N SER A 338 4.84 -28.53 10.87
CA SER A 338 4.56 -28.31 9.44
C SER A 338 5.02 -26.93 8.96
N ILE A 339 5.17 -25.98 9.88
CA ILE A 339 5.88 -24.70 9.67
C ILE A 339 7.08 -24.65 10.62
N ILE A 340 8.24 -24.29 10.08
CA ILE A 340 9.49 -24.09 10.82
C ILE A 340 9.93 -22.65 10.58
N ILE A 341 10.34 -21.95 11.65
CA ILE A 341 10.87 -20.58 11.54
C ILE A 341 12.36 -20.62 11.89
N LYS A 342 13.19 -20.14 10.99
CA LYS A 342 14.63 -19.95 11.20
C LYS A 342 14.97 -18.46 11.14
N LYS A 343 15.80 -18.01 12.07
CA LYS A 343 16.28 -16.62 12.11
C LYS A 343 17.68 -16.55 11.51
N SER A 344 17.85 -15.79 10.44
CA SER A 344 19.15 -15.56 9.81
C SER A 344 19.27 -14.15 9.27
N GLN A 345 20.48 -13.56 9.32
CA GLN A 345 20.74 -12.23 8.75
C GLN A 345 21.11 -12.30 7.27
N SER A 346 21.86 -13.33 6.87
CA SER A 346 22.13 -13.64 5.48
C SER A 346 21.93 -15.12 5.18
N PHE A 347 21.94 -15.46 3.91
CA PHE A 347 21.85 -16.81 3.40
C PHE A 347 22.49 -16.86 2.02
N SER A 348 22.94 -18.03 1.62
CA SER A 348 23.44 -18.31 0.27
C SER A 348 22.79 -19.57 -0.27
N PHE A 349 22.90 -19.77 -1.58
CA PHE A 349 22.42 -20.97 -2.24
C PHE A 349 23.54 -22.01 -2.39
N CYS A 350 23.11 -23.26 -2.50
CA CYS A 350 23.90 -24.42 -2.92
C CYS A 350 23.02 -25.31 -3.81
N SER A 351 23.58 -26.36 -4.40
CA SER A 351 22.84 -27.29 -5.29
C SER A 351 21.58 -27.85 -4.63
N GLU A 352 21.65 -28.26 -3.36
CA GLU A 352 20.55 -28.94 -2.66
C GLU A 352 19.59 -28.00 -1.91
N GLY A 353 19.88 -26.68 -1.84
CA GLY A 353 19.05 -25.75 -1.08
C GLY A 353 19.74 -24.47 -0.63
N VAL A 354 19.47 -24.07 0.62
CA VAL A 354 19.91 -22.78 1.18
C VAL A 354 20.83 -23.00 2.39
N ILE A 355 21.96 -22.32 2.43
CA ILE A 355 22.87 -22.30 3.58
C ILE A 355 22.58 -21.04 4.41
N LEU A 356 22.42 -21.22 5.72
CA LEU A 356 22.20 -20.14 6.67
C LEU A 356 23.47 -19.83 7.45
N ASP A 357 23.63 -18.57 7.87
CA ASP A 357 24.77 -18.15 8.67
C ASP A 357 24.87 -18.98 9.97
N GLY A 358 26.04 -19.60 10.17
CA GLY A 358 26.33 -20.39 11.36
C GLY A 358 25.77 -21.81 11.35
N GLU A 359 25.09 -22.24 10.27
CA GLU A 359 24.68 -23.62 10.08
C GLU A 359 25.67 -24.37 9.18
N ALA A 360 26.15 -25.53 9.65
CA ALA A 360 27.13 -26.34 8.90
C ALA A 360 26.52 -27.18 7.77
N LYS A 361 25.19 -27.36 7.76
CA LYS A 361 24.48 -28.15 6.75
C LYS A 361 23.49 -27.27 6.00
N PRO A 362 23.32 -27.49 4.68
CA PRO A 362 22.29 -26.80 3.92
C PRO A 362 20.89 -27.21 4.38
N LEU A 363 19.97 -26.26 4.34
CA LEU A 363 18.54 -26.49 4.41
C LEU A 363 18.07 -27.04 3.06
N GLU A 364 17.95 -28.36 2.97
CA GLU A 364 17.46 -29.03 1.77
C GLU A 364 16.10 -28.49 1.34
N THR A 365 16.02 -27.98 0.13
CA THR A 365 14.89 -27.20 -0.36
C THR A 365 14.63 -27.57 -1.82
N ASP A 366 13.37 -27.72 -2.21
CA ASP A 366 13.00 -27.94 -3.61
C ASP A 366 12.54 -26.65 -4.28
N ILE A 367 11.96 -25.72 -3.50
CA ILE A 367 11.47 -24.43 -3.98
C ILE A 367 11.81 -23.33 -2.98
N VAL A 368 12.41 -22.24 -3.47
CA VAL A 368 12.59 -21.00 -2.71
C VAL A 368 11.62 -19.93 -3.22
N ILE A 369 10.80 -19.39 -2.32
CA ILE A 369 9.87 -18.29 -2.62
C ILE A 369 10.30 -17.03 -1.87
N PHE A 370 10.67 -15.99 -2.63
CA PHE A 370 10.95 -14.67 -2.08
C PHE A 370 9.65 -13.93 -1.74
N ALA A 371 9.38 -13.74 -0.45
CA ALA A 371 8.31 -12.90 0.09
C ALA A 371 8.89 -11.59 0.63
N THR A 372 9.75 -10.97 -0.17
CA THR A 372 10.66 -9.86 0.20
C THR A 372 10.15 -8.47 -0.20
N GLY A 373 8.91 -8.37 -0.69
CA GLY A 373 8.22 -7.12 -0.97
C GLY A 373 8.44 -6.60 -2.39
N TYR A 374 8.24 -5.30 -2.59
CA TYR A 374 8.16 -4.68 -3.91
C TYR A 374 8.88 -3.33 -3.95
N ARG A 375 9.32 -2.92 -5.15
CA ARG A 375 10.00 -1.65 -5.43
C ARG A 375 9.06 -0.63 -6.08
N GLY A 376 8.06 -0.19 -5.32
CA GLY A 376 6.98 0.65 -5.86
C GLY A 376 7.40 2.08 -6.23
N ASP A 377 8.44 2.62 -5.60
CA ASP A 377 9.11 3.86 -5.98
C ASP A 377 9.74 3.76 -7.38
N GLN A 378 10.50 2.69 -7.64
CA GLN A 378 11.04 2.40 -8.96
C GLN A 378 9.94 2.17 -9.99
N LYS A 379 8.81 1.59 -9.58
CA LYS A 379 7.66 1.38 -10.47
C LYS A 379 7.09 2.70 -10.96
N ILE A 380 6.90 3.67 -10.06
CA ILE A 380 6.46 5.02 -10.42
C ILE A 380 7.50 5.71 -11.30
N ARG A 381 8.78 5.63 -10.91
CA ARG A 381 9.90 6.20 -11.69
C ARG A 381 9.88 5.70 -13.13
N ASN A 382 9.76 4.39 -13.33
CA ASN A 382 9.83 3.76 -14.64
C ASN A 382 8.62 4.06 -15.54
N MET A 383 7.55 4.69 -15.02
CA MET A 383 6.45 5.17 -15.85
C MET A 383 6.84 6.39 -16.69
N PHE A 384 7.83 7.19 -16.29
CA PHE A 384 8.15 8.41 -16.99
C PHE A 384 9.18 8.16 -18.09
N LYS A 385 8.91 8.62 -19.30
CA LYS A 385 9.91 8.64 -20.38
C LYS A 385 11.01 9.67 -20.14
N SER A 386 10.66 10.81 -19.56
CA SER A 386 11.58 11.89 -19.22
C SER A 386 12.48 11.53 -18.04
N THR A 387 13.80 11.57 -18.25
CA THR A 387 14.80 11.35 -17.19
C THR A 387 14.73 12.41 -16.09
N ILE A 388 14.23 13.61 -16.39
CA ILE A 388 14.04 14.67 -15.39
C ILE A 388 12.96 14.27 -14.39
N PHE A 389 11.80 13.80 -14.87
CA PHE A 389 10.73 13.34 -14.00
C PHE A 389 11.12 12.05 -13.27
N GLN A 390 11.87 11.15 -13.91
CA GLN A 390 12.46 10.00 -13.22
C GLN A 390 13.34 10.42 -12.04
N ASN A 391 14.16 11.46 -12.21
CA ASN A 391 15.05 11.98 -11.17
C ASN A 391 14.32 12.75 -10.06
N HIS A 392 13.11 13.24 -10.32
CA HIS A 392 12.24 13.82 -9.31
C HIS A 392 11.60 12.77 -8.40
N ILE A 393 11.41 11.54 -8.89
CA ILE A 393 11.05 10.41 -8.04
C ILE A 393 12.28 10.03 -7.22
N ALA A 394 12.26 10.40 -5.94
CA ALA A 394 13.33 10.12 -4.98
C ALA A 394 13.69 8.64 -4.92
N LEU A 395 15.00 8.35 -4.99
CA LEU A 395 15.57 7.02 -4.74
C LEU A 395 16.66 7.12 -3.65
N PRO A 396 16.92 6.05 -2.88
CA PRO A 396 18.08 5.99 -2.02
C PRO A 396 19.38 6.25 -2.82
N PRO A 397 20.35 7.03 -2.30
CA PRO A 397 20.42 7.55 -0.93
C PRO A 397 19.80 8.96 -0.74
N THR A 398 19.27 9.60 -1.79
CA THR A 398 18.90 11.03 -1.75
C THR A 398 17.59 11.31 -1.03
N SER A 399 16.61 10.42 -1.12
CA SER A 399 15.43 10.36 -0.24
C SER A 399 14.83 8.95 -0.30
N SER A 400 14.17 8.51 0.77
CA SER A 400 13.67 7.13 0.87
C SER A 400 12.15 7.00 0.63
N THR A 401 11.49 8.10 0.25
CA THR A 401 10.06 8.14 -0.08
C THR A 401 9.80 9.11 -1.22
N VAL A 402 8.80 8.84 -2.06
CA VAL A 402 8.39 9.77 -3.14
C VAL A 402 7.86 11.07 -2.52
N PRO A 403 8.39 12.25 -2.89
CA PRO A 403 8.01 13.52 -2.27
C PRO A 403 6.67 14.00 -2.82
N LEU A 404 5.60 13.78 -2.04
CA LEU A 404 4.23 14.07 -2.44
C LEU A 404 3.58 15.07 -1.47
N TYR A 405 3.16 16.23 -2.01
CA TYR A 405 2.25 17.15 -1.33
C TYR A 405 0.92 16.44 -1.08
N ARG A 406 0.43 16.51 0.15
CA ARG A 406 -0.75 15.77 0.62
C ARG A 406 -0.71 14.28 0.30
N GLN A 407 0.46 13.68 0.07
CA GLN A 407 0.56 12.28 -0.39
C GLN A 407 -0.23 12.00 -1.70
N ILE A 408 -0.41 13.03 -2.54
CA ILE A 408 -1.18 13.00 -3.81
C ILE A 408 -0.41 13.64 -4.97
N ILE A 409 0.08 14.87 -4.81
CA ILE A 409 0.66 15.67 -5.92
C ILE A 409 2.17 15.71 -5.80
N HIS A 410 2.88 15.48 -6.91
CA HIS A 410 4.31 15.73 -6.95
C HIS A 410 4.62 17.22 -7.22
N PRO A 411 5.38 17.93 -6.37
CA PRO A 411 5.58 19.39 -6.51
C PRO A 411 6.23 19.85 -7.81
N ARG A 412 7.00 18.98 -8.48
CA ARG A 412 7.74 19.28 -9.72
C ARG A 412 7.22 18.58 -10.98
N ILE A 413 6.15 17.78 -10.87
CA ILE A 413 5.58 17.10 -12.04
C ILE A 413 4.16 17.67 -12.25
N PRO A 414 3.92 18.43 -13.34
CA PRO A 414 2.67 19.13 -13.55
C PRO A 414 1.55 18.18 -14.02
N GLN A 415 0.30 18.59 -13.80
CA GLN A 415 -0.91 17.90 -14.31
C GLN A 415 -0.94 16.39 -14.00
N LEU A 416 -0.42 16.00 -12.83
CA LEU A 416 -0.28 14.61 -12.41
C LEU A 416 -0.69 14.45 -10.94
N ALA A 417 -1.50 13.43 -10.66
CA ALA A 417 -1.77 12.95 -9.31
C ALA A 417 -1.38 11.48 -9.16
N ILE A 418 -0.99 11.08 -7.94
CA ILE A 418 -0.62 9.70 -7.59
C ILE A 418 -1.51 9.24 -6.44
N ILE A 419 -2.33 8.21 -6.67
CA ILE A 419 -3.26 7.67 -5.68
C ILE A 419 -2.93 6.19 -5.44
N GLY A 420 -2.84 5.80 -4.16
CA GLY A 420 -2.52 4.42 -3.76
C GLY A 420 -1.02 4.13 -3.58
N TYR A 421 -0.15 5.15 -3.57
CA TYR A 421 1.25 4.99 -3.17
C TYR A 421 1.44 5.04 -1.64
N ALA A 422 0.91 6.08 -0.99
CA ALA A 422 0.91 6.19 0.47
C ALA A 422 -0.24 5.38 1.08
N GLU A 423 0.11 4.54 2.04
CA GLU A 423 -0.74 3.53 2.67
C GLU A 423 -1.48 4.07 3.89
N SER A 424 -2.54 3.39 4.28
CA SER A 424 -3.27 3.57 5.54
C SER A 424 -3.72 2.20 6.04
N LEU A 425 -4.16 2.12 7.30
CA LEU A 425 -4.80 0.90 7.80
C LEU A 425 -6.03 0.54 6.97
N SER A 426 -6.73 1.53 6.38
CA SER A 426 -7.75 1.30 5.36
C SER A 426 -7.38 2.02 4.05
N ASN A 427 -6.82 1.26 3.11
CA ASN A 427 -6.39 1.79 1.82
C ASN A 427 -7.58 2.18 0.90
N ILE A 428 -8.72 1.51 1.02
CA ILE A 428 -9.92 1.82 0.23
C ILE A 428 -10.46 3.21 0.57
N PHE A 429 -10.65 3.49 1.86
CA PHE A 429 -11.09 4.78 2.36
C PHE A 429 -10.06 5.89 2.09
N SER A 430 -8.77 5.62 2.29
CA SER A 430 -7.72 6.60 2.01
C SER A 430 -7.68 6.99 0.53
N SER A 431 -7.81 6.01 -0.37
CA SER A 431 -7.84 6.26 -1.82
C SER A 431 -9.08 7.03 -2.24
N GLU A 432 -10.20 6.79 -1.57
CA GLU A 432 -11.46 7.50 -1.79
C GLU A 432 -11.35 8.99 -1.41
N MET A 433 -10.85 9.29 -0.21
CA MET A 433 -10.59 10.68 0.21
C MET A 433 -9.64 11.42 -0.73
N LYS A 434 -8.58 10.75 -1.19
CA LYS A 434 -7.61 11.33 -2.15
C LYS A 434 -8.25 11.60 -3.50
N SER A 435 -9.11 10.69 -3.98
CA SER A 435 -9.81 10.84 -5.25
C SER A 435 -10.80 12.01 -5.22
N LEU A 436 -11.54 12.16 -4.11
CA LEU A 436 -12.43 13.30 -3.91
C LEU A 436 -11.66 14.62 -3.84
N TRP A 437 -10.50 14.63 -3.17
CA TRP A 437 -9.61 15.80 -3.14
C TRP A 437 -9.12 16.16 -4.54
N VAL A 438 -8.69 15.18 -5.34
CA VAL A 438 -8.27 15.41 -6.74
C VAL A 438 -9.42 15.98 -7.56
N ALA A 439 -10.63 15.43 -7.45
CA ALA A 439 -11.79 15.95 -8.18
C ALA A 439 -12.11 17.41 -7.83
N ASN A 440 -12.07 17.78 -6.54
CA ASN A 440 -12.23 19.17 -6.11
C ASN A 440 -11.10 20.08 -6.59
N PHE A 441 -9.87 19.58 -6.64
CA PHE A 441 -8.74 20.33 -7.15
C PHE A 441 -8.88 20.61 -8.64
N LEU A 442 -9.26 19.61 -9.43
CA LEU A 442 -9.51 19.80 -10.86
C LEU A 442 -10.66 20.79 -11.11
N ASP A 443 -11.73 20.74 -10.31
CA ASP A 443 -12.88 21.67 -10.38
C ASP A 443 -12.53 23.12 -9.95
N GLY A 444 -11.30 23.36 -9.48
CA GLY A 444 -10.83 24.68 -9.06
C GLY A 444 -11.23 25.09 -7.65
N ASN A 445 -11.79 24.17 -6.86
CA ASN A 445 -12.21 24.44 -5.47
C ASN A 445 -11.03 24.48 -4.49
N ILE A 446 -9.89 23.89 -4.88
CA ILE A 446 -8.63 23.87 -4.11
C ILE A 446 -7.58 24.69 -4.86
N GLU A 447 -6.85 25.52 -4.12
CA GLU A 447 -5.67 26.21 -4.61
C GLU A 447 -4.42 25.58 -4.01
N LEU A 448 -3.45 25.24 -4.87
CA LEU A 448 -2.17 24.72 -4.39
C LEU A 448 -1.28 25.86 -3.88
N PRO A 449 -0.52 25.64 -2.81
CA PRO A 449 0.54 26.57 -2.43
C PRO A 449 1.68 26.56 -3.46
N ASN A 450 2.66 27.44 -3.28
CA ASN A 450 3.81 27.46 -4.18
C ASN A 450 4.65 26.17 -4.03
N ILE A 451 5.52 25.92 -5.01
CA ILE A 451 6.30 24.68 -5.07
C ILE A 451 7.20 24.50 -3.84
N ARG A 452 7.80 25.58 -3.33
CA ARG A 452 8.68 25.51 -2.14
C ARG A 452 7.91 25.08 -0.89
N GLU A 453 6.68 25.57 -0.72
CA GLU A 453 5.82 25.18 0.39
C GLU A 453 5.37 23.71 0.28
N MET A 454 5.04 23.25 -0.93
CA MET A 454 4.72 21.85 -1.19
C MET A 454 5.91 20.93 -0.89
N GLU A 455 7.12 21.30 -1.33
CA GLU A 455 8.37 20.56 -1.03
C GLU A 455 8.67 20.54 0.46
N LYS A 456 8.44 21.66 1.17
CA LYS A 456 8.58 21.74 2.62
C LYS A 456 7.61 20.79 3.33
N GLU A 457 6.34 20.74 2.91
CA GLU A 457 5.35 19.81 3.49
C GLU A 457 5.74 18.35 3.24
N ALA A 458 6.14 18.01 2.00
CA ALA A 458 6.58 16.66 1.66
C ALA A 458 7.78 16.22 2.53
N LYS A 459 8.73 17.12 2.79
CA LYS A 459 9.86 16.86 3.68
C LYS A 459 9.44 16.65 5.14
N LEU A 460 8.51 17.46 5.64
CA LEU A 460 7.97 17.30 7.00
C LEU A 460 7.27 15.95 7.17
N TRP A 461 6.59 15.46 6.13
CA TRP A 461 6.03 14.12 6.10
C TRP A 461 7.13 13.05 6.14
N GLU A 462 8.19 13.18 5.34
CA GLU A 462 9.32 12.23 5.37
C GLU A 462 9.98 12.17 6.75
N GLU A 463 10.20 13.33 7.39
CA GLU A 463 10.75 13.41 8.75
C GLU A 463 9.84 12.73 9.78
N ASN A 464 8.53 12.92 9.69
CA ASN A 464 7.56 12.24 10.55
C ASN A 464 7.58 10.72 10.38
N LEU A 465 7.63 10.25 9.13
CA LEU A 465 7.73 8.82 8.80
C LEU A 465 9.02 8.22 9.37
N LYS A 466 10.15 8.93 9.31
CA LYS A 466 11.42 8.50 9.92
C LYS A 466 11.31 8.41 11.43
N GLN A 467 10.70 9.40 12.08
CA GLN A 467 10.56 9.47 13.54
C GLN A 467 9.85 8.23 14.11
N TYR A 468 8.78 7.77 13.46
CA TYR A 468 7.96 6.68 13.95
C TYR A 468 8.23 5.33 13.28
N GLY A 469 8.75 5.33 12.05
CA GLY A 469 9.00 4.11 11.28
C GLY A 469 10.38 3.49 11.49
N GLY A 470 11.35 4.22 12.04
CA GLY A 470 12.71 3.73 12.24
C GLY A 470 13.32 3.25 10.92
N THR A 471 13.71 1.97 10.82
CA THR A 471 14.28 1.38 9.59
C THR A 471 13.25 1.03 8.51
N TYR A 472 11.95 1.12 8.81
CA TYR A 472 10.86 0.71 7.90
C TYR A 472 10.12 1.88 7.26
N PHE A 473 10.60 3.12 7.43
CA PHE A 473 9.97 4.35 6.95
C PHE A 473 9.78 4.44 5.42
N TRP A 474 10.50 3.63 4.64
CA TRP A 474 10.29 3.47 3.19
C TRP A 474 8.88 2.96 2.85
N LYS A 475 8.18 2.36 3.82
CA LYS A 475 6.74 2.15 3.76
C LYS A 475 5.99 3.42 4.17
N THR A 476 5.80 4.32 3.20
CA THR A 476 4.97 5.52 3.33
C THR A 476 3.56 5.13 3.80
N CYS A 477 3.28 5.31 5.09
CA CYS A 477 2.02 4.95 5.74
C CYS A 477 1.56 6.14 6.60
N ILE A 478 0.30 6.57 6.43
CA ILE A 478 -0.28 7.69 7.17
C ILE A 478 -1.00 7.28 8.45
N ALA A 479 -0.94 5.99 8.85
CA ALA A 479 -1.79 5.42 9.90
C ALA A 479 -1.67 6.13 11.26
N ASN A 480 -0.47 6.60 11.62
CA ASN A 480 -0.22 7.30 12.89
C ASN A 480 -0.87 8.70 12.99
N CYS A 481 -1.20 9.30 11.84
CA CYS A 481 -1.75 10.64 11.72
C CYS A 481 -2.90 10.68 10.69
N ALA A 482 -3.66 9.58 10.57
CA ALA A 482 -4.66 9.42 9.52
C ALA A 482 -5.79 10.45 9.66
N ILE A 483 -6.26 10.72 10.87
CA ILE A 483 -7.33 11.69 11.13
C ILE A 483 -6.82 13.09 10.83
N TRP A 484 -5.64 13.46 11.34
CA TRP A 484 -5.00 14.73 10.99
C TRP A 484 -4.83 14.90 9.47
N TYR A 485 -4.38 13.86 8.78
CA TYR A 485 -4.25 13.87 7.33
C TYR A 485 -5.60 14.13 6.64
N HIS A 486 -6.65 13.39 7.03
CA HIS A 486 -7.99 13.58 6.47
C HIS A 486 -8.58 14.95 6.83
N ASP A 487 -8.26 15.52 8.00
CA ASP A 487 -8.63 16.88 8.36
C ASP A 487 -8.04 17.91 7.40
N GLN A 488 -6.78 17.72 7.00
CA GLN A 488 -6.14 18.60 6.02
C GLN A 488 -6.87 18.53 4.68
N LEU A 489 -7.18 17.34 4.18
CA LEU A 489 -7.93 17.18 2.93
C LEU A 489 -9.32 17.82 3.03
N CYS A 490 -10.04 17.64 4.14
CA CYS A 490 -11.33 18.29 4.38
C CYS A 490 -11.20 19.82 4.35
N LYS A 491 -10.18 20.39 5.03
CA LYS A 491 -9.95 21.84 5.05
C LYS A 491 -9.63 22.39 3.67
N ASP A 492 -8.78 21.69 2.91
CA ASP A 492 -8.44 22.06 1.52
C ASP A 492 -9.74 22.11 0.67
N MET A 493 -10.62 21.12 0.83
CA MET A 493 -11.95 21.06 0.18
C MET A 493 -13.02 21.96 0.83
N LYS A 494 -12.67 22.80 1.82
CA LYS A 494 -13.59 23.69 2.55
C LYS A 494 -14.73 22.96 3.29
N HIS A 495 -14.52 21.70 3.66
CA HIS A 495 -15.44 20.92 4.49
C HIS A 495 -15.03 20.94 5.97
N ASN A 496 -16.01 20.82 6.85
CA ASN A 496 -15.74 20.65 8.28
C ASN A 496 -15.05 19.29 8.53
N PRO A 497 -13.83 19.29 9.10
CA PRO A 497 -13.10 18.07 9.43
C PRO A 497 -13.70 17.32 10.63
N ARG A 498 -14.47 18.01 11.50
CA ARG A 498 -15.12 17.37 12.64
C ARG A 498 -16.41 16.70 12.21
N ARG A 499 -16.48 15.37 12.39
CA ARG A 499 -17.53 14.53 11.80
C ARG A 499 -18.47 13.91 12.82
N LYS A 500 -18.10 13.89 14.10
CA LYS A 500 -18.92 13.29 15.16
C LYS A 500 -19.69 14.35 15.94
N LYS A 501 -20.85 13.95 16.46
CA LYS A 501 -21.70 14.83 17.27
C LYS A 501 -21.20 14.84 18.72
N GLY A 502 -20.76 16.01 19.18
CA GLY A 502 -20.37 16.26 20.57
C GLY A 502 -18.86 16.08 20.83
N PHE A 503 -18.33 16.86 21.77
CA PHE A 503 -16.90 16.96 22.04
C PHE A 503 -16.24 15.64 22.46
N LEU A 504 -16.88 14.86 23.33
CA LEU A 504 -16.31 13.59 23.82
C LEU A 504 -16.23 12.53 22.73
N ARG A 505 -17.27 12.41 21.90
CA ARG A 505 -17.28 11.46 20.76
C ARG A 505 -16.21 11.83 19.75
N GLU A 506 -16.15 13.12 19.42
CA GLU A 506 -15.14 13.67 18.53
C GLU A 506 -13.71 13.35 19.00
N LEU A 507 -13.48 13.38 20.32
CA LEU A 507 -12.16 13.19 20.89
C LEU A 507 -11.76 11.70 21.04
N PHE A 508 -12.68 10.84 21.48
CA PHE A 508 -12.35 9.48 21.92
C PHE A 508 -12.94 8.34 21.07
N GLU A 509 -13.96 8.59 20.25
CA GLU A 509 -14.47 7.54 19.36
C GLU A 509 -13.55 7.36 18.15
N PRO A 510 -13.32 6.12 17.71
CA PRO A 510 -12.52 5.85 16.52
C PRO A 510 -13.12 6.50 15.28
N TYR A 511 -12.25 7.03 14.43
CA TYR A 511 -12.61 7.59 13.14
C TYR A 511 -12.55 6.52 12.05
N GLY A 512 -13.56 6.48 11.18
CA GLY A 512 -13.62 5.55 10.06
C GLY A 512 -14.34 6.13 8.85
N HIS A 513 -14.46 5.34 7.79
CA HIS A 513 -15.11 5.72 6.54
C HIS A 513 -16.55 6.22 6.74
N ALA A 514 -17.30 5.63 7.68
CA ALA A 514 -18.69 6.00 7.98
C ALA A 514 -18.85 7.46 8.42
N ASP A 515 -17.81 8.06 9.00
CA ASP A 515 -17.82 9.47 9.44
C ASP A 515 -17.74 10.45 8.24
N TYR A 516 -17.34 9.97 7.07
CA TYR A 516 -17.08 10.81 5.88
C TYR A 516 -18.11 10.66 4.77
N VAL A 517 -19.14 9.81 4.93
CA VAL A 517 -20.17 9.56 3.91
C VAL A 517 -20.83 10.82 3.37
N ALA A 518 -21.05 11.84 4.21
CA ALA A 518 -21.63 13.10 3.75
C ALA A 518 -20.77 13.88 2.73
N LEU A 519 -19.50 13.50 2.52
CA LEU A 519 -18.63 14.10 1.49
C LEU A 519 -18.88 13.55 0.08
N THR A 520 -19.60 12.45 -0.07
CA THR A 520 -19.77 11.80 -1.39
C THR A 520 -20.77 12.53 -2.29
N HIS A 521 -21.56 13.44 -1.73
CA HIS A 521 -22.52 14.27 -2.45
C HIS A 521 -21.86 15.58 -2.89
N LYS A 522 -22.05 15.96 -4.17
CA LYS A 522 -21.59 17.25 -4.70
C LYS A 522 -22.53 18.37 -4.29
#